data_AF-A0A3D3KXF8-F1
#
_entry.id   AF-A0A3D3KXF8-F1
#
_cell.length_a   1.000
_cell.length_b   1.000
_cell.length_c   1.000
_cell.angle_alpha   90.00
_cell.angle_beta   90.00
_cell.angle_gamma   90.00
#
_symmetry.space_group_name_H-M   'P 1'
#
loop_
_entity.id
_entity.type
_entity.pdbx_description
1 polymer ?
#
loop_
_entity_poly.entity_id
_entity_poly.type
_entity_poly.pdbx_seq_one_letter_code
_entity_poly.pdbx_strand_id
1 'polypeptide(L)'
;MGRVIVMNHVTLDGVMQGPGRADEDMRDGFRHGGWAVPRSDEAMVAKMGERMSEDHAFLFGRRTYDQLLASWNAQGGPFKAALNSTPKYVAS
;
A
#
# COMPACT_ATOMS: atom_id res chain seq x y z
N MET A 1 12.38 4.65 -21.42
CA MET A 1 11.05 3.99 -21.46
C MET A 1 10.66 3.69 -20.02
N GLY A 2 9.46 4.06 -19.57
CA GLY A 2 9.02 3.78 -18.21
C GLY A 2 8.70 2.28 -18.01
N ARG A 3 8.81 1.79 -16.78
CA ARG A 3 8.40 0.44 -16.38
C ARG A 3 7.21 0.51 -15.44
N VAL A 4 6.19 -0.31 -15.69
CA VAL A 4 5.08 -0.49 -14.74
C VAL A 4 5.52 -1.53 -13.72
N ILE A 5 5.50 -1.16 -12.44
CA ILE A 5 5.89 -2.03 -11.33
C ILE A 5 4.67 -2.20 -10.43
N VAL A 6 4.35 -3.45 -10.10
CA VAL A 6 3.34 -3.78 -9.09
C VAL A 6 4.05 -4.13 -7.80
N MET A 7 3.63 -3.50 -6.71
CA MET A 7 4.07 -3.84 -5.36
C MET A 7 2.85 -3.97 -4.46
N ASN A 8 2.63 -5.16 -3.92
CA ASN A 8 1.47 -5.48 -3.10
C ASN A 8 1.80 -6.60 -2.10
N HIS A 9 0.95 -6.73 -1.09
CA HIS A 9 0.85 -7.94 -0.29
C HIS A 9 -0.17 -8.87 -0.96
N VAL A 10 0.09 -10.18 -0.96
CA VAL A 10 -0.85 -11.20 -1.42
C VAL A 10 -0.69 -12.46 -0.58
N THR A 11 -1.81 -13.07 -0.20
CA THR A 11 -1.80 -14.39 0.44
C THR A 11 -1.55 -15.50 -0.59
N LEU A 12 -1.26 -16.72 -0.13
CA LEU A 12 -1.01 -17.86 -1.03
C LEU A 12 -2.23 -18.20 -1.91
N ASP A 13 -3.44 -17.98 -1.38
CA ASP A 13 -4.72 -18.17 -2.06
C ASP A 13 -5.21 -16.90 -2.82
N GLY A 14 -4.37 -15.87 -2.94
CA GLY A 14 -4.61 -14.74 -3.85
C GLY A 14 -5.35 -13.54 -3.26
N VAL A 15 -5.48 -13.44 -1.93
CA VAL A 15 -6.16 -12.31 -1.26
C VAL A 15 -5.21 -11.13 -1.09
N MET A 16 -5.64 -9.95 -1.52
CA MET A 16 -4.95 -8.67 -1.31
C MET A 16 -5.71 -7.71 -0.39
N GLN A 17 -6.95 -8.05 -0.01
CA GLN A 17 -7.85 -7.20 0.77
C GLN A 17 -7.38 -7.12 2.23
N GLY A 18 -7.35 -5.91 2.77
CA GLY A 18 -7.06 -5.62 4.18
C GLY A 18 -5.74 -6.19 4.75
N PRO A 19 -4.56 -5.97 4.16
CA PRO A 19 -3.31 -6.49 4.69
C PRO A 19 -2.83 -5.80 5.98
N GLY A 20 -3.08 -4.51 6.14
CA GLY A 20 -2.45 -3.63 7.13
C GLY A 20 -3.29 -3.33 8.38
N ARG A 21 -4.62 -3.40 8.32
CA ARG A 21 -5.47 -3.15 9.50
C ARG A 21 -6.72 -4.05 9.54
N ALA A 22 -7.15 -4.41 10.76
CA ALA A 22 -8.32 -5.25 11.00
C ALA A 22 -9.60 -4.74 10.31
N ASP A 23 -9.84 -3.43 10.35
CA ASP A 23 -10.95 -2.73 9.71
C ASP A 23 -10.55 -1.97 8.42
N GLU A 24 -9.44 -2.33 7.77
CA GLU A 24 -8.97 -1.65 6.55
C GLU A 24 -9.98 -1.72 5.42
N ASP A 25 -10.53 -2.91 5.15
CA ASP A 25 -11.49 -3.12 4.09
C ASP A 25 -12.41 -4.31 4.42
N MET A 26 -13.55 -4.04 5.05
CA MET A 26 -14.52 -5.06 5.49
C MET A 26 -15.65 -5.30 4.48
N ARG A 27 -15.49 -4.85 3.23
CA ARG A 27 -16.52 -5.03 2.19
C ARG A 27 -16.79 -6.50 1.95
N ASP A 28 -18.01 -6.78 1.49
CA ASP A 28 -18.48 -8.12 1.16
C ASP A 28 -18.38 -9.12 2.32
N GLY A 29 -18.35 -8.61 3.55
CA GLY A 29 -18.26 -9.42 4.77
C GLY A 29 -16.85 -9.94 5.07
N PHE A 30 -15.80 -9.33 4.50
CA PHE A 30 -14.42 -9.72 4.77
C PHE A 30 -14.05 -9.45 6.24
N ARG A 31 -13.57 -10.50 6.94
CA ARG A 31 -13.27 -10.49 8.39
C ARG A 31 -11.81 -10.76 8.74
N HIS A 32 -10.94 -10.86 7.73
CA HIS A 32 -9.54 -11.26 7.91
C HIS A 32 -8.57 -10.10 7.74
N GLY A 33 -8.99 -8.86 8.06
CA GLY A 33 -8.12 -7.69 7.96
C GLY A 33 -6.90 -7.76 8.87
N GLY A 34 -5.83 -7.06 8.50
CA GLY A 34 -4.56 -7.01 9.23
C GLY A 34 -3.72 -8.27 9.11
N TRP A 35 -4.04 -9.17 8.18
CA TRP A 35 -3.38 -10.47 8.06
C TRP A 35 -1.88 -10.41 7.77
N ALA A 36 -1.38 -9.33 7.16
CA ALA A 36 0.04 -9.19 6.82
C ALA A 36 0.89 -8.67 7.98
N VAL A 37 0.29 -7.89 8.91
CA VAL A 37 1.02 -7.21 10.00
C VAL A 37 1.85 -8.17 10.86
N PRO A 38 1.34 -9.33 11.33
CA PRO A 38 2.11 -10.23 12.19
C PRO A 38 3.33 -10.86 11.50
N ARG A 39 3.42 -10.76 10.16
CA ARG A 39 4.51 -11.32 9.36
C ARG A 39 5.38 -10.25 8.71
N SER A 40 5.25 -8.98 9.10
CA SER A 40 6.12 -7.92 8.61
C SER A 40 7.57 -8.19 9.03
N ASP A 41 8.52 -8.05 8.10
CA ASP A 41 9.96 -8.25 8.34
C ASP A 41 10.80 -7.11 7.73
N GLU A 42 12.08 -7.08 8.09
CA GLU A 42 13.02 -6.05 7.64
C GLU A 42 13.27 -6.10 6.12
N ALA A 43 13.20 -7.28 5.51
CA ALA A 43 13.44 -7.43 4.07
C ALA A 43 12.31 -6.79 3.26
N MET A 44 11.06 -6.93 3.70
CA MET A 44 9.91 -6.24 3.11
C MET A 44 10.03 -4.72 3.25
N VAL A 45 10.43 -4.24 4.42
CA VAL A 45 10.66 -2.79 4.64
C VAL A 45 11.78 -2.26 3.74
N ALA A 46 12.89 -2.99 3.62
CA ALA A 46 14.00 -2.61 2.75
C ALA A 46 13.57 -2.53 1.27
N LYS A 47 12.83 -3.54 0.79
CA LYS A 47 12.32 -3.57 -0.59
C LYS A 47 11.32 -2.47 -0.88
N MET A 48 10.44 -2.16 0.08
CA MET A 48 9.55 -1.00 0.02
C MET A 48 10.38 0.30 -0.12
N GLY A 49 11.39 0.47 0.74
CA GLY A 49 12.26 1.65 0.73
C GLY A 49 13.01 1.84 -0.60
N GLU A 50 13.55 0.75 -1.18
CA GLU A 50 14.19 0.78 -2.50
C GLU A 50 13.23 1.29 -3.59
N ARG A 51 11.96 0.90 -3.56
CA ARG A 51 10.98 1.32 -4.57
C ARG A 51 10.51 2.75 -4.39
N MET A 52 10.51 3.25 -3.17
CA MET A 52 10.10 4.63 -2.89
C MET A 52 11.18 5.66 -3.19
N SER A 53 12.44 5.26 -3.35
CA SER A 53 13.55 6.19 -3.61
C SER A 53 13.81 6.45 -5.10
N GLU A 54 13.27 5.62 -6.00
CA GLU A 54 13.35 5.82 -7.45
C GLU A 54 12.47 7.00 -7.90
N ASP A 55 12.78 7.66 -9.02
CA ASP A 55 11.84 8.61 -9.64
C ASP A 55 10.63 7.85 -10.20
N HIS A 56 9.46 8.06 -9.60
CA HIS A 56 8.24 7.32 -9.95
C HIS A 56 6.99 8.21 -9.92
N ALA A 57 5.88 7.63 -10.39
CA ALA A 57 4.54 8.13 -10.15
C ALA A 57 3.68 6.97 -9.64
N PHE A 58 2.75 7.27 -8.74
CA PHE A 58 1.80 6.25 -8.30
C PHE A 58 0.61 6.14 -9.24
N LEU A 59 0.15 4.91 -9.46
CA LEU A 59 -1.12 4.60 -10.09
C LEU A 59 -1.99 3.84 -9.08
N PHE A 60 -3.15 4.39 -8.75
CA PHE A 60 -4.08 3.80 -7.79
C PHE A 60 -5.50 3.73 -8.35
N GLY A 61 -6.28 2.78 -7.84
CA GLY A 61 -7.73 2.90 -7.85
C GLY A 61 -8.19 3.87 -6.74
N ARG A 62 -9.38 4.48 -6.90
CA ARG A 62 -9.93 5.45 -5.93
C ARG A 62 -9.85 4.99 -4.46
N ARG A 63 -10.28 3.75 -4.18
CA ARG A 63 -10.36 3.23 -2.80
C ARG A 63 -8.99 3.07 -2.16
N THR A 64 -8.04 2.47 -2.89
CA THR A 64 -6.67 2.29 -2.41
C THR A 64 -6.01 3.64 -2.15
N TYR A 65 -6.23 4.62 -3.03
CA TYR A 65 -5.72 5.97 -2.85
C TYR A 65 -6.23 6.59 -1.54
N ASP A 66 -7.55 6.59 -1.32
CA ASP A 66 -8.16 7.20 -0.15
C ASP A 66 -7.69 6.52 1.16
N GLN A 67 -7.63 5.18 1.18
CA GLN A 67 -7.21 4.41 2.35
C GLN A 67 -5.73 4.58 2.68
N LEU A 68 -4.83 4.51 1.69
CA LEU A 68 -3.40 4.71 1.90
C LEU A 68 -3.11 6.14 2.34
N LEU A 69 -3.74 7.13 1.70
CA LEU A 69 -3.54 8.53 2.03
C LEU A 69 -3.95 8.81 3.47
N ALA A 70 -5.13 8.34 3.89
CA ALA A 70 -5.59 8.50 5.27
C ALA A 70 -4.66 7.80 6.26
N SER A 71 -4.29 6.54 6.00
CA SER A 71 -3.46 5.74 6.90
C SER A 71 -2.07 6.33 7.09
N TRP A 72 -1.35 6.64 6.01
CA TRP A 72 0.01 7.14 6.09
C TRP A 72 0.09 8.58 6.57
N ASN A 73 -0.90 9.42 6.30
CA ASN A 73 -0.92 10.77 6.85
C ASN A 73 -1.08 10.78 8.37
N ALA A 74 -1.83 9.81 8.92
CA ALA A 74 -1.97 9.60 10.36
C ALA A 74 -0.71 8.98 10.98
N GLN A 75 -0.09 8.00 10.34
CA GLN A 75 1.12 7.32 10.86
C GLN A 75 2.39 8.17 10.78
N GLY A 76 2.58 8.94 9.71
CA GLY A 76 3.81 9.70 9.48
C GLY A 76 4.91 8.90 8.76
N GLY A 77 6.16 9.31 8.97
CA GLY A 77 7.34 8.63 8.43
C GLY A 77 7.67 8.94 6.97
N PRO A 78 8.74 8.32 6.43
CA PRO A 78 9.24 8.58 5.08
C PRO A 78 8.22 8.22 3.99
N PHE A 79 7.39 7.19 4.22
CA PHE A 79 6.33 6.81 3.28
C PHE A 79 5.29 7.93 3.11
N LYS A 80 4.91 8.62 4.20
CA LYS A 80 4.01 9.79 4.12
C LYS A 80 4.60 10.89 3.23
N ALA A 81 5.88 11.21 3.43
CA ALA A 81 6.55 12.27 2.66
C ALA A 81 6.59 11.91 1.17
N ALA A 82 7.08 10.71 0.85
CA ALA A 82 7.13 10.20 -0.52
C ALA A 82 5.74 10.09 -1.16
N LEU A 83 4.74 9.59 -0.40
CA LEU A 83 3.36 9.56 -0.87
C LEU A 83 2.92 10.97 -1.22
N ASN A 84 3.05 11.96 -0.33
CA ASN A 84 2.54 13.31 -0.59
C ASN A 84 3.30 14.08 -1.69
N SER A 85 4.62 13.89 -1.84
CA SER A 85 5.43 14.62 -2.83
C SER A 85 5.37 14.08 -4.25
N THR A 86 4.92 12.83 -4.43
CA THR A 86 4.99 12.14 -5.73
C THR A 86 3.70 12.33 -6.54
N PRO A 87 3.76 12.53 -7.87
CA PRO A 87 2.57 12.53 -8.73
C PRO A 87 1.74 11.26 -8.57
N LYS A 88 0.41 11.39 -8.62
CA LYS A 88 -0.53 10.28 -8.45
C LYS A 88 -1.59 10.33 -9.53
N TYR A 89 -1.77 9.22 -10.21
CA TYR A 89 -2.86 8.99 -11.13
C TYR A 89 -3.89 8.10 -10.44
N VAL A 90 -5.15 8.55 -10.42
CA VAL A 90 -6.25 7.81 -9.80
C VAL A 90 -7.27 7.45 -10.86
N ALA A 91 -7.39 6.16 -11.17
CA ALA A 91 -8.44 5.63 -12.03
C ALA A 91 -9.70 5.40 -11.17
N SER A 92 -10.83 5.97 -11.59
CA SER A 92 -12.10 5.93 -10.85
C SER A 92 -13.30 5.88 -11.76
#